data_AF-A0AAX4L2T9-F1
#
_entry.id   AF-A0AAX4L2T9-F1
#
_cell.length_a   1.000
_cell.length_b   1.000
_cell.length_c   1.000
_cell.angle_alpha   90.00
_cell.angle_beta   90.00
_cell.angle_gamma   90.00
#
_symmetry.space_group_name_H-M   'P 1'
#
loop_
_entity.id
_entity.type
_entity.pdbx_description
1 polymer ?
#
loop_
_entity_poly.entity_id
_entity_poly.type
_entity_poly.pdbx_seq_one_letter_code
_entity_poly.pdbx_strand_id
1 'polypeptide(L)' 'MKKLSKKLQDYLIDFINLENGQTFVVRDNCETLKKLRIILLALGQEVQLKDCEELICRKRI' A
#
# COMPACT_ATOMS: atom_id res chain seq x y z
N MET A 1 3.76 -14.45 -15.92
CA MET A 1 3.58 -13.41 -14.88
C MET A 1 2.16 -12.86 -14.97
N LYS A 2 1.37 -12.92 -13.90
CA LYS A 2 0.05 -12.26 -13.87
C LYS A 2 0.27 -10.74 -13.85
N LYS A 3 -0.46 -9.97 -14.67
CA LYS A 3 -0.36 -8.51 -14.65
C LYS A 3 -0.99 -7.96 -13.37
N LEU A 4 -0.32 -7.01 -12.74
CA LEU A 4 -0.88 -6.18 -11.69
C LEU A 4 -2.07 -5.38 -12.23
N SER A 5 -3.14 -5.27 -11.45
CA SER A 5 -4.27 -4.41 -11.80
C SER A 5 -3.83 -2.95 -11.81
N LYS A 6 -4.34 -2.15 -12.76
CA LYS A 6 -4.03 -0.71 -12.87
C LYS A 6 -4.18 0.02 -11.54
N LYS A 7 -5.27 -0.22 -10.81
CA LYS A 7 -5.54 0.37 -9.49
C LYS A 7 -4.42 0.13 -8.47
N LEU A 8 -3.85 -1.08 -8.43
CA LEU A 8 -2.74 -1.39 -7.52
C LEU A 8 -1.45 -0.70 -7.95
N GLN A 9 -1.24 -0.52 -9.26
CA GLN A 9 -0.10 0.23 -9.78
C GLN A 9 -0.22 1.70 -9.41
N ASP A 10 -1.41 2.29 -9.54
CA ASP A 10 -1.67 3.68 -9.18
C ASP A 10 -1.36 3.92 -7.69
N TYR A 11 -1.83 3.04 -6.78
CA TYR A 11 -1.47 3.13 -5.35
C TYR A 11 0.04 3.01 -5.08
N LEU A 12 0.76 2.18 -5.83
CA LEU A 12 2.20 2.06 -5.67
C LEU A 12 2.92 3.32 -6.17
N ILE A 13 2.45 3.94 -7.25
CA ILE A 13 2.99 5.20 -7.75
C ILE A 13 2.77 6.30 -6.70
N ASP A 14 1.57 6.39 -6.12
CA ASP A 14 1.28 7.34 -5.05
C ASP A 14 2.20 7.15 -3.84
N PHE A 15 2.43 5.90 -3.43
CA PHE A 15 3.35 5.56 -2.35
C PHE A 15 4.82 5.92 -2.67
N ILE A 16 5.28 5.63 -3.89
CA ILE A 16 6.66 5.94 -4.31
C ILE A 16 6.90 7.46 -4.31
N ASN A 17 5.92 8.25 -4.74
CA ASN A 17 6.02 9.71 -4.79
C ASN A 17 5.84 10.39 -3.43
N LEU A 18 5.39 9.66 -2.40
CA LEU A 18 5.27 10.17 -1.03
C LEU A 18 6.65 10.55 -0.47
N GLU A 19 6.75 11.60 0.34
CA GLU A 19 8.03 11.92 0.99
C GLU A 19 8.32 10.98 2.18
N ASN A 20 9.58 10.88 2.56
CA ASN A 20 10.00 10.03 3.67
C ASN A 20 9.44 10.55 5.00
N GLY A 21 8.96 9.63 5.82
CA GLY A 21 8.30 9.94 7.07
C GLY A 21 6.82 10.29 6.93
N GLN A 22 6.30 10.54 5.71
CA GLN A 22 4.88 10.77 5.49
C GLN A 22 4.06 9.47 5.61
N THR A 23 2.77 9.64 5.87
CA THR A 23 1.83 8.52 6.06
C THR A 23 1.00 8.34 4.79
N PHE A 24 1.07 7.14 4.23
CA PHE A 24 0.24 6.68 3.14
C PHE A 24 -1.01 5.99 3.70
N VAL A 25 -2.20 6.46 3.30
CA VAL A 25 -3.49 5.91 3.75
C VAL A 25 -4.32 5.54 2.53
N VAL A 26 -4.80 4.30 2.48
CA VAL A 26 -5.63 3.79 1.38
C VAL A 26 -6.88 3.14 1.95
N ARG A 27 -8.04 3.50 1.40
CA ARG A 27 -9.33 2.84 1.67
C ARG A 27 -9.84 2.18 0.41
N ASP A 28 -10.05 0.87 0.48
CA ASP A 28 -10.52 0.07 -0.65
C ASP A 28 -11.06 -1.28 -0.14
N ASN A 29 -11.50 -2.13 -1.06
CA ASN A 29 -11.89 -3.49 -0.76
C ASN A 29 -10.71 -4.29 -0.15
N CYS A 30 -11.07 -5.21 0.73
CA CYS A 30 -10.14 -6.06 1.48
C CYS A 30 -9.15 -6.84 0.61
N GLU A 31 -9.52 -7.27 -0.60
CA GLU A 31 -8.62 -8.01 -1.49
C GLU A 31 -7.50 -7.12 -2.04
N THR A 32 -7.85 -5.91 -2.51
CA THR A 32 -6.85 -4.92 -2.94
C THR A 32 -5.92 -4.56 -1.78
N LEU A 33 -6.47 -4.28 -0.59
CA LEU A 33 -5.68 -3.88 0.57
C LEU A 33 -4.74 -5.00 1.04
N LYS A 34 -5.18 -6.26 1.00
CA LYS A 34 -4.31 -7.41 1.32
C LYS A 34 -3.15 -7.53 0.33
N LYS A 35 -3.40 -7.36 -0.98
CA LYS A 35 -2.34 -7.38 -2.00
C LYS A 35 -1.35 -6.23 -1.79
N LEU A 36 -1.86 -5.02 -1.56
CA LEU A 36 -1.03 -3.84 -1.32
C LEU A 36 -0.18 -4.00 -0.05
N ARG A 37 -0.76 -4.53 1.03
CA ARG A 37 -0.06 -4.85 2.28
C ARG A 37 1.13 -5.77 2.04
N ILE A 38 0.94 -6.87 1.30
CA ILE A 38 2.02 -7.83 1.01
C ILE A 38 3.17 -7.14 0.27
N ILE A 39 2.87 -6.31 -0.72
CA ILE A 39 3.89 -5.60 -1.50
C ILE A 39 4.66 -4.61 -0.61
N LEU A 40 3.95 -3.78 0.16
CA LEU A 40 4.58 -2.79 1.03
C LEU A 40 5.44 -3.45 2.13
N LEU A 41 4.99 -4.58 2.69
CA LEU A 41 5.80 -5.39 3.61
C LEU A 41 7.06 -5.94 2.93
N ALA A 42 6.96 -6.43 1.69
CA ALA A 42 8.13 -6.89 0.92
C ALA A 42 9.13 -5.77 0.61
N LEU A 43 8.66 -4.52 0.54
CA LEU A 43 9.49 -3.31 0.43
C LEU A 43 10.04 -2.83 1.79
N GLY A 44 9.89 -3.62 2.86
CA GLY A 44 10.42 -3.31 4.19
C GLY A 44 9.66 -2.22 4.94
N GLN A 45 8.44 -1.88 4.49
CA GLN A 45 7.62 -0.86 5.12
C GLN A 45 6.79 -1.44 6.27
N GLU A 46 6.46 -0.59 7.25
CA GLU A 46 5.52 -0.96 8.30
C GLU A 46 4.10 -0.60 7.90
N VAL A 47 3.24 -1.62 7.88
CA VAL A 47 1.88 -1.50 7.36
C VAL A 47 0.88 -2.01 8.40
N GLN A 48 -0.12 -1.18 8.69
CA GLN A 48 -1.29 -1.53 9.48
C GLN A 48 -2.48 -1.70 8.55
N LEU A 49 -3.24 -2.77 8.75
CA LEU A 49 -4.50 -3.02 8.05
C LEU A 49 -5.61 -3.05 9.09
N LYS A 50 -6.51 -2.07 9.05
CA LYS A 50 -7.64 -1.92 9.98
C LYS A 50 -8.90 -2.46 9.33
N ASP A 51 -9.47 -3.48 9.95
CA ASP A 51 -10.76 -4.11 9.60
C ASP A 51 -10.95 -4.44 8.11
N CYS A 52 -9.85 -4.58 7.38
CA CYS A 52 -9.87 -4.79 5.93
C CYS A 52 -10.57 -3.67 5.11
N GLU A 53 -10.70 -2.48 5.68
CA GLU A 53 -11.28 -1.29 5.05
C GLU A 53 -10.24 -0.20 4.80
N GLU A 54 -9.18 -0.18 5.62
CA GLU A 54 -8.15 0.86 5.58
C GLU A 54 -6.76 0.27 5.77
N LEU A 55 -5.83 0.69 4.92
CA LEU A 55 -4.40 0.40 5.02
C LEU A 55 -3.65 1.70 5.34
N ILE A 56 -2.82 1.66 6.37
CA ILE A 56 -1.97 2.77 6.79
C ILE A 56 -0.52 2.31 6.76
N CYS A 57 0.34 3.06 6.10
CA CYS A 57 1.77 2.78 5.99
C CYS A 57 2.57 4.06 6.18
N ARG A 58 3.56 4.07 7.08
CA ARG A 58 4.49 5.20 7.18
C ARG A 58 5.71 4.91 6.31
N LYS A 59 5.98 5.77 5.33
CA LYS A 59 7.12 5.59 4.43
C LYS A 59 8.42 5.79 5.19
N ARG A 60 9.28 4.76 5.18
CA ARG A 60 10.57 4.79 5.91
C ARG A 60 11.71 5.41 5.09
N ILE A 61 11.71 5.21 3.76
CA ILE A 61 12.81 5.54 2.82
C ILE A 61 12.23 5.93 1.47
#